data_AF-A0A2E7CXM0-F1
#
_entry.id   AF-A0A2E7CXM0-F1
#
_cell.length_a   1.000
_cell.length_b   1.000
_cell.length_c   1.000
_cell.angle_alpha   90.00
_cell.angle_beta   90.00
_cell.angle_gamma   90.00
#
_symmetry.space_group_name_H-M   'P 1'
#
loop_
_entity.id
_entity.type
_entity.pdbx_description
1 polymer ?
#
loop_
_entity_poly.entity_id
_entity_poly.type
_entity_poly.pdbx_seq_one_letter_code
_entity_poly.pdbx_strand_id
1 'polypeptide(L)'
;MSKFDASIDYLEMLELDLSEGSKPGVEQLRQAIRDKRKQWTAEAVNPLYQQKARQNLDLIRGFEKVLSRPEALKDYLKQLSLLHSQRRQEQERELGNLIRAAVASRGYMTTRQREMLIEQVAGENVSESLVDKVIERLDVEIRTPDRLATGAPELPYESPALDKTILAQVGNWLKLLEVASFYELLDLPVYAPLATIRSQAEMQFTRWSKVLPKTTEVVAWEKSLQACLTWLKDNESREQYNRALFNDRIDRFVKRIDLLLAAGQMTRDDQIELTRIGTREFGLSASAVSKCIQARVVALGIPLDRPVTVTVQMRGQQQCMRCYSWSPRQNHRCWNCGGAMVKRCANPFCRKRVSSGSRVCESCDLRTAHGKRFATLISMGDAALRRADWETAIPAYRSARRVHSAEQLHAKLGQASRIRKLLSRTQEHLGKNALSAAREAISELIQLAPEMDVNGIPSLEEISAQLRRLTVHCQNIQRLDDPLEAADMWSRMLEKWSDCNTAYHNLRCLCESLARDGEAAEALKYARKLLTIKPQDDTLRRWTVKVQQWQSQHEGESHDTHLSAEHEAVQPATNGQNGHRNGANGHRNGNKSNGHAVHRRFAYGG
;
A
#
# COMPACT_ATOMS: atom_id res chain seq x y z
N MET A 1 -6.17 6.74 29.75
CA MET A 1 -6.80 5.52 30.32
C MET A 1 -6.40 4.34 29.45
N SER A 2 -5.66 3.36 29.96
CA SER A 2 -5.33 2.16 29.16
C SER A 2 -6.65 1.47 28.84
N LYS A 3 -7.02 1.44 27.55
CA LYS A 3 -8.16 0.64 27.09
C LYS A 3 -7.89 -0.79 27.52
N PHE A 4 -8.80 -1.35 28.30
CA PHE A 4 -8.80 -2.77 28.62
C PHE A 4 -8.91 -3.54 27.30
N ASP A 5 -8.09 -4.57 27.13
CA ASP A 5 -8.07 -5.36 25.91
C ASP A 5 -9.16 -6.43 25.95
N ALA A 6 -10.31 -6.10 25.37
CA ALA A 6 -11.46 -7.01 25.29
C ALA A 6 -11.21 -8.21 24.36
N SER A 7 -10.07 -8.26 23.65
CA SER A 7 -9.71 -9.41 22.82
C SER A 7 -9.26 -10.63 23.64
N ILE A 8 -8.89 -10.44 24.91
CA ILE A 8 -8.39 -11.51 25.78
C ILE A 8 -9.55 -12.16 26.55
N ASP A 9 -9.74 -13.45 26.32
CA ASP A 9 -10.69 -14.27 27.06
C ASP A 9 -10.09 -14.77 28.39
N TYR A 10 -10.16 -13.92 29.41
CA TYR A 10 -9.68 -14.26 30.75
C TYR A 10 -10.47 -15.40 31.38
N LEU A 11 -11.71 -15.67 30.95
CA LEU A 11 -12.49 -16.78 31.50
C LEU A 11 -12.03 -18.12 30.92
N GLU A 12 -11.74 -18.17 29.61
CA GLU A 12 -11.10 -19.32 28.98
C GLU A 12 -9.74 -19.61 29.64
N MET A 13 -8.93 -18.58 29.90
CA MET A 13 -7.67 -18.73 30.65
C MET A 13 -7.85 -19.29 32.06
N LEU A 14 -8.96 -18.96 32.71
CA LEU A 14 -9.31 -19.45 34.05
C LEU A 14 -10.02 -20.81 34.02
N GLU A 15 -10.25 -21.37 32.84
CA GLU A 15 -11.03 -22.60 32.63
C GLU A 15 -12.45 -22.51 33.22
N LEU A 16 -13.06 -21.34 33.11
CA LEU A 16 -14.44 -21.09 33.52
C LEU A 16 -15.32 -21.04 32.28
N ASP A 17 -16.28 -21.97 32.19
CA ASP A 17 -17.22 -22.02 31.08
C ASP A 17 -18.40 -21.06 31.30
N LEU A 18 -18.68 -20.20 30.32
CA LEU A 18 -19.85 -19.32 30.29
C LEU A 18 -21.08 -19.99 29.65
N SER A 19 -20.93 -21.20 29.09
CA SER A 19 -21.95 -21.85 28.28
C SER A 19 -23.25 -22.16 29.02
N GLU A 20 -23.21 -22.25 30.36
CA GLU A 20 -24.37 -22.57 31.20
C GLU A 20 -25.20 -21.35 31.66
N GLY A 21 -24.89 -20.15 31.17
CA GLY A 21 -25.63 -18.93 31.53
C GLY A 21 -25.42 -18.43 32.97
N SER A 22 -24.69 -19.19 33.78
CA SER A 22 -24.23 -18.77 35.10
C SER A 22 -23.11 -17.74 34.97
N LYS A 23 -23.34 -16.52 35.47
CA LYS A 23 -22.31 -15.49 35.53
C LYS A 23 -21.44 -15.76 36.76
N PRO A 24 -20.14 -16.03 36.63
CA PRO A 24 -19.30 -16.32 37.78
C PRO A 24 -19.30 -15.11 38.73
N GLY A 25 -19.52 -15.39 40.02
CA GLY A 25 -19.47 -14.36 41.05
C GLY A 25 -18.05 -13.82 41.23
N VAL A 26 -17.91 -12.59 41.76
CA VAL A 26 -16.59 -11.97 42.00
C VAL A 26 -15.69 -12.86 42.87
N GLU A 27 -16.26 -13.53 43.88
CA GLU A 27 -15.52 -14.44 44.75
C GLU A 27 -15.09 -15.73 44.03
N GLN A 28 -15.92 -16.26 43.12
CA GLN A 28 -15.53 -17.41 42.29
C GLN A 28 -14.38 -17.05 41.37
N LEU A 29 -14.42 -15.88 40.74
CA LEU A 29 -13.32 -15.37 39.90
C LEU A 29 -12.04 -15.19 40.71
N ARG A 30 -12.13 -14.63 41.92
CA ARG A 30 -10.98 -14.50 42.82
C ARG A 30 -10.39 -15.86 43.21
N GLN A 31 -11.25 -16.84 43.46
CA GLN A 31 -10.81 -18.19 43.81
C GLN A 31 -10.12 -18.87 42.61
N ALA A 32 -10.73 -18.84 41.43
CA ALA A 32 -10.14 -19.37 40.20
C ALA A 32 -8.78 -18.71 39.89
N ILE A 33 -8.65 -17.39 40.08
CA ILE A 33 -7.37 -16.68 39.94
C ILE A 33 -6.33 -17.19 40.92
N ARG A 34 -6.69 -17.42 42.19
CA ARG A 34 -5.75 -17.95 43.19
C ARG A 34 -5.27 -19.34 42.81
N ASP A 35 -6.17 -20.20 42.36
CA ASP A 35 -5.85 -21.59 42.01
C ASP A 35 -4.99 -21.64 40.74
N LYS A 36 -5.37 -20.90 39.69
CA LYS A 36 -4.57 -20.77 38.47
C LYS A 36 -3.24 -20.07 38.69
N ARG A 37 -3.17 -19.06 39.56
CA ARG A 37 -1.90 -18.41 39.95
C ARG A 37 -0.96 -19.41 40.63
N LYS A 38 -1.46 -20.29 41.52
CA LYS A 38 -0.63 -21.36 42.11
C LYS A 38 -0.11 -22.31 41.03
N GLN A 39 -0.98 -22.76 40.13
CA GLN A 39 -0.62 -23.63 39.01
C GLN A 39 0.44 -22.97 38.13
N TRP A 40 0.20 -21.75 37.64
CA TRP A 40 1.14 -21.03 36.79
C TRP A 40 2.44 -20.65 37.52
N THR A 41 2.42 -20.44 38.84
CA THR A 41 3.66 -20.23 39.60
C THR A 41 4.51 -21.50 39.65
N ALA A 42 3.88 -22.68 39.79
CA ALA A 42 4.58 -23.95 39.70
C ALA A 42 5.09 -24.22 38.27
N GLU A 43 4.26 -23.96 37.25
CA GLU A 43 4.65 -24.07 35.84
C GLU A 43 5.74 -23.05 35.45
N ALA A 44 5.80 -21.90 36.11
CA ALA A 44 6.83 -20.88 35.91
C ALA A 44 8.26 -21.37 36.28
N VAL A 45 8.36 -22.41 37.11
CA VAL A 45 9.63 -23.06 37.47
C VAL A 45 10.05 -24.05 36.38
N ASN A 46 9.10 -24.70 35.69
CA ASN A 46 9.39 -25.66 34.62
C ASN A 46 9.81 -24.92 33.34
N PRO A 47 11.04 -25.13 32.82
CA PRO A 47 11.51 -24.45 31.60
C PRO A 47 10.59 -24.62 30.38
N LEU A 48 9.85 -25.73 30.29
CA LEU A 48 8.91 -26.00 29.19
C LEU A 48 7.70 -25.07 29.20
N TYR A 49 7.16 -24.75 30.38
CA TYR A 49 5.93 -23.96 30.55
C TYR A 49 6.19 -22.55 31.07
N GLN A 50 7.43 -22.26 31.46
CA GLN A 50 7.82 -21.04 32.17
C GLN A 50 7.29 -19.78 31.50
N GLN A 51 7.34 -19.77 30.19
CA GLN A 51 7.15 -18.60 29.38
C GLN A 51 5.65 -18.27 29.23
N LYS A 52 4.83 -19.28 28.89
CA LYS A 52 3.35 -19.20 28.92
C LYS A 52 2.84 -18.87 30.32
N ALA A 53 3.39 -19.50 31.35
CA ALA A 53 2.99 -19.29 32.74
C ALA A 53 3.26 -17.85 33.21
N ARG A 54 4.44 -17.28 32.87
CA ARG A 54 4.75 -15.86 33.17
C ARG A 54 3.82 -14.90 32.44
N GLN A 55 3.54 -15.14 31.16
CA GLN A 55 2.57 -14.35 30.41
C GLN A 55 1.18 -14.38 31.06
N ASN A 56 0.70 -15.56 31.46
CA ASN A 56 -0.59 -15.70 32.15
C ASN A 56 -0.60 -14.95 33.49
N LEU A 57 0.49 -15.01 34.26
CA LEU A 57 0.63 -14.27 35.53
C LEU A 57 0.61 -12.75 35.33
N ASP A 58 1.18 -12.23 34.24
CA ASP A 58 1.13 -10.80 33.92
C ASP A 58 -0.25 -10.38 33.40
N LEU A 59 -0.87 -11.19 32.54
CA LEU A 59 -2.23 -10.96 32.06
C LEU A 59 -3.24 -10.92 33.21
N ILE A 60 -3.14 -11.85 34.18
CA ILE A 60 -4.09 -11.91 35.29
C ILE A 60 -3.97 -10.74 36.27
N ARG A 61 -2.78 -10.13 36.40
CA ARG A 61 -2.60 -8.87 37.16
C ARG A 61 -3.40 -7.71 36.51
N GLY A 62 -3.50 -7.71 35.18
CA GLY A 62 -4.38 -6.79 34.46
C GLY A 62 -5.86 -7.03 34.78
N PHE A 63 -6.27 -8.29 34.80
CA PHE A 63 -7.65 -8.69 35.10
C PHE A 63 -8.07 -8.41 36.55
N GLU A 64 -7.18 -8.57 37.54
CA GLU A 64 -7.45 -8.21 38.94
C GLU A 64 -7.80 -6.73 39.11
N LYS A 65 -7.26 -5.82 38.28
CA LYS A 65 -7.64 -4.40 38.26
C LYS A 65 -9.05 -4.17 37.72
N VAL A 66 -9.56 -5.08 36.90
CA VAL A 66 -10.95 -5.05 36.43
C VAL A 66 -11.87 -5.60 37.51
N LEU A 67 -11.48 -6.68 38.20
CA LEU A 67 -12.25 -7.24 39.31
C LEU A 67 -12.45 -6.28 40.49
N SER A 68 -11.55 -5.32 40.70
CA SER A 68 -11.70 -4.30 41.74
C SER A 68 -12.74 -3.23 41.38
N ARG A 69 -13.24 -3.19 40.13
CA ARG A 69 -14.21 -2.22 39.63
C ARG A 69 -15.47 -2.95 39.14
N PRO A 70 -16.58 -2.95 39.89
CA PRO A 70 -17.76 -3.76 39.56
C PRO A 70 -18.39 -3.38 38.20
N GLU A 71 -18.37 -2.09 37.85
CA GLU A 71 -18.86 -1.61 36.55
C GLU A 71 -18.00 -2.15 35.38
N ALA A 72 -16.67 -2.09 35.52
CA ALA A 72 -15.75 -2.58 34.49
C ALA A 72 -15.86 -4.10 34.30
N LEU A 73 -16.07 -4.85 35.38
CA LEU A 73 -16.32 -6.29 35.30
C LEU A 73 -17.64 -6.59 34.58
N LYS A 74 -18.72 -5.84 34.89
CA LYS A 74 -20.01 -6.01 34.23
C LYS A 74 -19.92 -5.71 32.73
N ASP A 75 -19.21 -4.65 32.35
CA ASP A 75 -18.99 -4.29 30.95
C ASP A 75 -18.14 -5.34 30.23
N TYR A 76 -17.08 -5.85 30.88
CA TYR A 76 -16.26 -6.93 30.35
C TYR A 76 -17.09 -8.19 30.07
N LEU A 77 -17.83 -8.68 31.06
CA LEU A 77 -18.67 -9.88 30.90
C LEU A 77 -19.73 -9.68 29.82
N LYS A 78 -20.29 -8.48 29.68
CA LYS A 78 -21.22 -8.14 28.61
C LYS A 78 -20.54 -8.21 27.24
N GLN A 79 -19.36 -7.60 27.08
CA GLN A 79 -18.60 -7.64 25.83
C GLN A 79 -18.18 -9.06 25.46
N LEU A 80 -17.68 -9.84 26.42
CA LEU A 80 -17.27 -11.22 26.20
C LEU A 80 -18.47 -12.10 25.81
N SER A 81 -19.61 -11.95 26.48
CA SER A 81 -20.84 -12.68 26.11
C SER A 81 -21.31 -12.36 24.69
N LEU A 82 -21.14 -11.11 24.24
CA LEU A 82 -21.46 -10.71 22.87
C LEU A 82 -20.48 -11.34 21.87
N LEU A 83 -19.18 -11.33 22.17
CA LEU A 83 -18.15 -11.95 21.33
C LEU A 83 -18.34 -13.46 21.22
N HIS A 84 -18.63 -14.15 22.34
CA HIS A 84 -18.94 -15.59 22.36
C HIS A 84 -20.21 -15.88 21.57
N SER A 85 -21.27 -15.09 21.76
CA SER A 85 -22.50 -15.23 20.98
C SER A 85 -22.26 -15.05 19.49
N GLN A 86 -21.44 -14.08 19.09
CA GLN A 86 -21.09 -13.84 17.69
C GLN A 86 -20.25 -14.99 17.12
N ARG A 87 -19.18 -15.41 17.82
CA ARG A 87 -18.33 -16.55 17.41
C ARG A 87 -19.16 -17.83 17.29
N ARG A 88 -20.03 -18.11 18.25
CA ARG A 88 -20.94 -19.25 18.21
C ARG A 88 -21.93 -19.17 17.06
N GLN A 89 -22.54 -18.00 16.81
CA GLN A 89 -23.43 -17.81 15.66
C GLN A 89 -22.71 -18.01 14.33
N GLU A 90 -21.45 -17.57 14.22
CA GLU A 90 -20.62 -17.77 13.04
C GLU A 90 -20.28 -19.26 12.83
N GLN A 91 -19.82 -19.94 13.88
CA GLN A 91 -19.59 -21.39 13.87
C GLN A 91 -20.86 -22.15 13.50
N GLU A 92 -22.01 -21.81 14.09
CA GLU A 92 -23.30 -22.43 13.77
C GLU A 92 -23.73 -22.17 12.32
N ARG A 93 -23.44 -20.97 11.78
CA ARG A 93 -23.75 -20.61 10.39
C ARG A 93 -22.87 -21.40 9.42
N GLU A 94 -21.57 -21.49 9.70
CA GLU A 94 -20.61 -22.24 8.89
C GLU A 94 -20.93 -23.73 8.92
N LEU A 95 -21.15 -24.29 10.11
CA LEU A 95 -21.58 -25.67 10.30
C LEU A 95 -22.91 -25.96 9.59
N GLY A 96 -23.89 -25.05 9.72
CA GLY A 96 -25.16 -25.16 9.01
C GLY A 96 -25.00 -25.11 7.48
N ASN A 97 -24.03 -24.36 6.95
CA ASN A 97 -23.71 -24.36 5.52
C ASN A 97 -23.05 -25.68 5.09
N LEU A 98 -22.15 -26.24 5.91
CA LEU A 98 -21.53 -27.54 5.65
C LEU A 98 -22.59 -28.66 5.63
N ILE A 99 -23.48 -28.68 6.61
CA ILE A 99 -24.59 -29.64 6.73
C ILE A 99 -25.56 -29.50 5.55
N ARG A 100 -26.03 -28.27 5.25
CA ARG A 100 -26.92 -28.04 4.10
C ARG A 100 -26.28 -28.49 2.79
N ALA A 101 -24.99 -28.24 2.59
CA ALA A 101 -24.28 -28.70 1.40
C ALA A 101 -24.23 -30.24 1.32
N ALA A 102 -23.97 -30.92 2.45
CA ALA A 102 -23.95 -32.38 2.52
C ALA A 102 -25.33 -33.03 2.28
N VAL A 103 -26.41 -32.31 2.57
CA VAL A 103 -27.78 -32.83 2.55
C VAL A 103 -28.59 -32.33 1.34
N ALA A 104 -28.10 -31.34 0.59
CA ALA A 104 -28.85 -30.60 -0.43
C ALA A 104 -29.61 -31.47 -1.45
N SER A 105 -29.04 -32.60 -1.87
CA SER A 105 -29.64 -33.48 -2.87
C SER A 105 -30.63 -34.51 -2.30
N ARG A 106 -30.67 -34.71 -0.97
CA ARG A 106 -31.29 -35.92 -0.37
C ARG A 106 -32.17 -35.69 0.84
N GLY A 107 -31.96 -34.63 1.62
CA GLY A 107 -32.71 -34.37 2.85
C GLY A 107 -32.27 -35.19 4.08
N TYR A 108 -31.31 -36.11 3.97
CA TYR A 108 -30.74 -36.86 5.10
C TYR A 108 -29.20 -36.85 5.09
N MET A 109 -28.58 -37.15 6.24
CA MET A 109 -27.13 -37.31 6.42
C MET A 109 -26.79 -38.75 6.84
N THR A 110 -25.62 -39.27 6.48
CA THR A 110 -25.18 -40.60 6.94
C THR A 110 -24.37 -40.53 8.24
N THR A 111 -24.25 -41.65 8.96
CA THR A 111 -23.48 -41.71 10.22
C THR A 111 -22.01 -41.33 9.99
N ARG A 112 -21.39 -41.83 8.92
CA ARG A 112 -20.03 -41.43 8.55
C ARG A 112 -19.91 -39.96 8.17
N GLN A 113 -20.91 -39.36 7.53
CA GLN A 113 -20.88 -37.92 7.24
C GLN A 113 -20.88 -37.10 8.54
N ARG A 114 -21.65 -37.52 9.55
CA ARG A 114 -21.62 -36.90 10.89
C ARG A 114 -20.24 -37.04 11.52
N GLU A 115 -19.65 -38.24 11.52
CA GLU A 115 -18.30 -38.48 12.07
C GLU A 115 -17.24 -37.63 11.37
N MET A 116 -17.24 -37.61 10.04
CA MET A 116 -16.32 -36.78 9.25
C MET A 116 -16.51 -35.29 9.53
N LEU A 117 -17.75 -34.85 9.73
CA LEU A 117 -18.04 -33.46 10.07
C LEU A 117 -17.48 -33.13 11.46
N ILE A 118 -17.66 -34.01 12.45
CA ILE A 118 -17.09 -33.87 13.80
C ILE A 118 -15.57 -33.80 13.73
N GLU A 119 -14.92 -34.72 13.01
CA GLU A 119 -13.47 -34.69 12.81
C GLU A 119 -12.99 -33.39 12.16
N GLN A 120 -13.73 -32.90 11.15
CA GLN A 120 -13.39 -31.67 10.45
C GLN A 120 -13.49 -30.45 11.39
N VAL A 121 -14.55 -30.35 12.20
CA VAL A 121 -14.77 -29.19 13.07
C VAL A 121 -14.04 -29.27 14.41
N ALA A 122 -13.61 -30.45 14.83
CA ALA A 122 -12.78 -30.63 16.02
C ALA A 122 -11.46 -29.83 15.91
N GLY A 123 -10.92 -29.67 14.70
CA GLY A 123 -9.74 -28.84 14.45
C GLY A 123 -9.94 -27.34 14.70
N GLU A 124 -11.19 -26.89 14.77
CA GLU A 124 -11.65 -25.50 14.99
C GLU A 124 -12.23 -25.30 16.40
N ASN A 125 -12.03 -26.26 17.32
CA ASN A 125 -12.56 -26.25 18.69
C ASN A 125 -14.10 -26.19 18.77
N VAL A 126 -14.81 -26.73 17.77
CA VAL A 126 -16.27 -26.84 17.81
C VAL A 126 -16.65 -28.14 18.55
N SER A 127 -17.54 -28.04 19.54
CA SER A 127 -17.98 -29.21 20.30
C SER A 127 -18.93 -30.11 19.49
N GLU A 128 -18.83 -31.42 19.69
CA GLU A 128 -19.74 -32.41 19.08
C GLU A 128 -21.21 -32.08 19.37
N SER A 129 -21.51 -31.64 20.60
CA SER A 129 -22.86 -31.23 21.00
C SER A 129 -23.43 -30.09 20.15
N LEU A 130 -22.58 -29.20 19.60
CA LEU A 130 -23.03 -28.14 18.71
C LEU A 130 -23.41 -28.69 17.34
N VAL A 131 -22.65 -29.69 16.85
CA VAL A 131 -22.96 -30.39 15.60
C VAL A 131 -24.35 -31.02 15.68
N ASP A 132 -24.63 -31.76 16.74
CA ASP A 132 -25.92 -32.41 16.93
C ASP A 132 -27.06 -31.40 17.04
N LYS A 133 -26.88 -30.31 17.79
CA LYS A 133 -27.88 -29.23 17.90
C LYS A 133 -28.17 -28.58 16.55
N VAL A 134 -27.16 -28.41 15.68
CA VAL A 134 -27.38 -27.83 14.35
C VAL A 134 -28.05 -28.82 13.41
N ILE A 135 -27.72 -30.12 13.48
CA ILE A 135 -28.41 -31.18 12.72
C ILE A 135 -29.89 -31.24 13.12
N GLU A 136 -30.18 -31.29 14.42
CA GLU A 136 -31.54 -31.31 14.98
C GLU A 136 -32.33 -30.06 14.55
N ARG A 137 -31.74 -28.87 14.67
CA ARG A 137 -32.39 -27.61 14.24
C ARG A 137 -32.68 -27.56 12.74
N LEU A 138 -31.88 -28.23 11.92
CA LEU A 138 -32.08 -28.30 10.47
C LEU A 138 -33.02 -29.43 10.05
N ASP A 139 -33.54 -30.21 11.00
CA ASP A 139 -34.44 -31.35 10.77
C ASP A 139 -33.83 -32.37 9.80
N VAL A 140 -32.54 -32.67 9.97
CA VAL A 140 -31.79 -33.61 9.12
C VAL A 140 -31.80 -34.99 9.77
N GLU A 141 -32.44 -35.95 9.11
CA GLU A 141 -32.44 -37.35 9.54
C GLU A 141 -31.05 -37.99 9.35
N ILE A 142 -30.57 -38.75 10.33
CA ILE A 142 -29.31 -39.53 10.23
C ILE A 142 -29.64 -40.98 9.86
N ARG A 143 -29.08 -41.48 8.75
CA ARG A 143 -29.30 -42.85 8.24
C ARG A 143 -28.02 -43.69 8.19
N THR A 144 -28.21 -45.01 8.28
CA THR A 144 -27.25 -46.05 7.88
C THR A 144 -27.85 -46.79 6.66
N PRO A 145 -27.08 -47.26 5.66
CA PRO A 145 -25.65 -47.58 5.67
C PRO A 145 -24.74 -46.62 4.88
N ASP A 146 -23.46 -46.61 5.26
CA ASP A 146 -22.40 -45.86 4.58
C ASP A 146 -21.81 -46.64 3.40
N ARG A 147 -21.47 -45.94 2.31
CA ARG A 147 -20.56 -46.51 1.30
C ARG A 147 -19.12 -46.23 1.70
N LEU A 148 -18.33 -47.29 1.85
CA LEU A 148 -16.88 -47.17 2.00
C LEU A 148 -16.23 -47.09 0.61
N ALA A 149 -15.20 -46.24 0.49
CA ALA A 149 -14.44 -46.17 -0.74
C ALA A 149 -13.67 -47.48 -0.91
N THR A 150 -13.90 -48.17 -2.03
CA THR A 150 -13.18 -49.39 -2.40
C THR A 150 -12.03 -49.00 -3.32
N GLY A 151 -10.83 -48.88 -2.75
CA GLY A 151 -9.59 -48.61 -3.49
C GLY A 151 -8.94 -47.26 -3.17
N ALA A 152 -7.65 -47.16 -3.51
CA ALA A 152 -6.88 -45.92 -3.43
C ALA A 152 -7.07 -45.13 -4.73
N PRO A 153 -7.82 -44.01 -4.75
CA PRO A 153 -7.99 -43.20 -5.94
C PRO A 153 -6.63 -42.66 -6.43
N GLU A 154 -6.42 -42.68 -7.74
CA GLU A 154 -5.28 -41.97 -8.34
C GLU A 154 -5.57 -40.47 -8.34
N LEU A 155 -5.07 -39.78 -7.31
CA LEU A 155 -5.23 -38.34 -7.15
C LEU A 155 -4.15 -37.59 -7.93
N PRO A 156 -4.42 -36.36 -8.41
CA PRO A 156 -3.48 -35.58 -9.21
C PRO A 156 -2.36 -34.95 -8.36
N TYR A 157 -1.69 -35.76 -7.53
CA TYR A 157 -0.56 -35.31 -6.73
C TYR A 157 0.66 -35.00 -7.61
N GLU A 158 1.41 -34.00 -7.20
CA GLU A 158 2.67 -33.62 -7.87
C GLU A 158 3.87 -34.20 -7.11
N SER A 159 4.84 -34.73 -7.85
CA SER A 159 6.09 -35.30 -7.33
C SER A 159 7.32 -34.77 -8.10
N PRO A 160 8.51 -34.70 -7.48
CA PRO A 160 8.77 -34.79 -6.05
C PRO A 160 8.13 -33.63 -5.26
N ALA A 161 7.62 -33.94 -4.07
CA ALA A 161 7.10 -32.97 -3.11
C ALA A 161 7.78 -33.17 -1.76
N LEU A 162 7.78 -32.14 -0.92
CA LEU A 162 8.25 -32.23 0.46
C LEU A 162 7.45 -33.30 1.24
N ASP A 163 8.11 -34.01 2.14
CA ASP A 163 7.47 -35.02 2.99
C ASP A 163 6.31 -34.40 3.81
N LYS A 164 5.19 -35.12 3.89
CA LYS A 164 4.00 -34.72 4.65
C LYS A 164 4.32 -34.53 6.13
N THR A 165 5.24 -35.31 6.69
CA THR A 165 5.64 -35.16 8.10
C THR A 165 6.27 -33.80 8.38
N ILE A 166 7.15 -33.36 7.48
CA ILE A 166 7.83 -32.06 7.54
C ILE A 166 6.80 -30.94 7.33
N LEU A 167 5.91 -31.09 6.35
CA LEU A 167 4.86 -30.11 6.11
C LEU A 167 3.91 -29.97 7.31
N ALA A 168 3.58 -31.07 7.99
CA ALA A 168 2.77 -31.06 9.21
C ALA A 168 3.50 -30.35 10.37
N GLN A 169 4.80 -30.59 10.54
CA GLN A 169 5.60 -29.87 11.55
C GLN A 169 5.64 -28.36 11.29
N VAL A 170 5.87 -27.97 10.03
CA VAL A 170 5.82 -26.55 9.61
C VAL A 170 4.43 -25.97 9.80
N GLY A 171 3.39 -26.73 9.43
CA GLY A 171 1.99 -26.33 9.59
C GLY A 171 1.62 -26.06 11.05
N ASN A 172 2.16 -26.82 12.00
CA ASN A 172 1.93 -26.57 13.42
C ASN A 172 2.50 -25.21 13.88
N TRP A 173 3.68 -24.83 13.40
CA TRP A 173 4.25 -23.51 13.72
C TRP A 173 3.51 -22.38 13.02
N LEU A 174 3.15 -22.55 11.75
CA LEU A 174 2.40 -21.55 10.99
C LEU A 174 0.97 -21.36 11.56
N LYS A 175 0.33 -22.43 12.06
CA LYS A 175 -0.98 -22.35 12.75
C LYS A 175 -0.89 -21.52 14.04
N LEU A 176 0.19 -21.64 14.82
CA LEU A 176 0.42 -20.79 16.00
C LEU A 176 0.58 -19.31 15.65
N LEU A 177 1.03 -19.01 14.43
CA LEU A 177 1.22 -17.66 13.91
C LEU A 177 0.03 -17.17 13.08
N GLU A 178 -1.04 -17.96 12.98
CA GLU A 178 -2.24 -17.66 12.19
C GLU A 178 -1.95 -17.36 10.70
N VAL A 179 -0.93 -17.98 10.12
CA VAL A 179 -0.58 -17.86 8.70
C VAL A 179 -0.62 -19.21 7.99
N ALA A 180 -0.91 -19.23 6.69
CA ALA A 180 -1.09 -20.47 5.93
C ALA A 180 0.18 -20.94 5.19
N SER A 181 1.17 -20.07 4.97
CA SER A 181 2.38 -20.42 4.21
C SER A 181 3.59 -19.54 4.56
N PHE A 182 4.80 -19.96 4.16
CA PHE A 182 6.00 -19.12 4.28
C PHE A 182 5.90 -17.80 3.49
N TYR A 183 5.14 -17.78 2.40
CA TYR A 183 4.94 -16.58 1.59
C TYR A 183 4.14 -15.52 2.36
N GLU A 184 3.07 -15.96 3.03
CA GLU A 184 2.24 -15.11 3.88
C GLU A 184 2.98 -14.66 5.14
N LEU A 185 3.75 -15.57 5.76
CA LEU A 185 4.63 -15.26 6.90
C LEU A 185 5.59 -14.09 6.60
N LEU A 186 6.08 -14.00 5.36
CA LEU A 186 7.03 -12.98 4.91
C LEU A 186 6.36 -11.75 4.26
N ASP A 187 5.04 -11.78 4.08
CA ASP A 187 4.27 -10.81 3.29
C ASP A 187 4.81 -10.64 1.85
N LEU A 188 5.08 -11.78 1.19
CA LEU A 188 5.61 -11.82 -0.17
C LEU A 188 4.72 -12.68 -1.09
N PRO A 189 4.58 -12.35 -2.38
CA PRO A 189 3.86 -13.19 -3.32
C PRO A 189 4.60 -14.49 -3.61
N VAL A 190 3.87 -15.55 -3.99
CA VAL A 190 4.40 -16.88 -4.36
C VAL A 190 5.41 -16.82 -5.51
N TYR A 191 5.43 -15.77 -6.33
CA TYR A 191 6.38 -15.56 -7.44
C TYR A 191 7.53 -14.60 -7.10
N ALA A 192 7.71 -14.20 -5.84
CA ALA A 192 8.81 -13.33 -5.43
C ALA A 192 10.18 -13.96 -5.77
N PRO A 193 11.21 -13.16 -6.14
CA PRO A 193 12.56 -13.68 -6.36
C PRO A 193 13.11 -14.36 -5.11
N LEU A 194 13.83 -15.48 -5.26
CA LEU A 194 14.40 -16.23 -4.14
C LEU A 194 15.32 -15.38 -3.27
N ALA A 195 16.12 -14.50 -3.88
CA ALA A 195 16.99 -13.59 -3.16
C ALA A 195 16.20 -12.67 -2.21
N THR A 196 15.03 -12.19 -2.63
CA THR A 196 14.15 -11.36 -1.80
C THR A 196 13.55 -12.16 -0.65
N ILE A 197 13.07 -13.38 -0.93
CA ILE A 197 12.52 -14.28 0.10
C ILE A 197 13.57 -14.57 1.17
N ARG A 198 14.78 -14.95 0.76
CA ARG A 198 15.89 -15.27 1.68
C ARG A 198 16.32 -14.07 2.50
N SER A 199 16.52 -12.92 1.86
CA SER A 199 16.91 -11.69 2.55
C SER A 199 15.86 -11.27 3.60
N GLN A 200 14.57 -11.34 3.26
CA GLN A 200 13.48 -11.03 4.19
C GLN A 200 13.42 -12.03 5.34
N ALA A 201 13.57 -13.33 5.05
CA ALA A 201 13.58 -14.38 6.06
C ALA A 201 14.78 -14.26 7.00
N GLU A 202 15.99 -13.98 6.50
CA GLU A 202 17.21 -13.75 7.30
C GLU A 202 17.08 -12.52 8.20
N MET A 203 16.51 -11.43 7.68
CA MET A 203 16.24 -10.21 8.44
C MET A 203 15.28 -10.49 9.60
N GLN A 204 14.14 -11.13 9.32
CA GLN A 204 13.15 -11.47 10.33
C GLN A 204 13.70 -12.51 11.32
N PHE A 205 14.49 -13.48 10.86
CA PHE A 205 15.09 -14.49 11.72
C PHE A 205 16.08 -13.85 12.70
N THR A 206 16.93 -12.95 12.21
CA THR A 206 17.87 -12.19 13.05
C THR A 206 17.14 -11.32 14.06
N ARG A 207 15.98 -10.75 13.69
CA ARG A 207 15.14 -9.98 14.59
C ARG A 207 14.57 -10.87 15.70
N TRP A 208 13.84 -11.92 15.35
CA TRP A 208 13.12 -12.77 16.30
C TRP A 208 14.06 -13.68 17.13
N SER A 209 15.22 -14.06 16.60
CA SER A 209 16.24 -14.80 17.36
C SER A 209 16.80 -14.00 18.55
N LYS A 210 16.82 -12.66 18.46
CA LYS A 210 17.29 -11.77 19.54
C LYS A 210 16.20 -11.37 20.53
N VAL A 211 14.92 -11.59 20.21
CA VAL A 211 13.80 -11.22 21.09
C VAL A 211 13.79 -12.14 22.32
N LEU A 212 13.81 -11.52 23.49
CA LEU A 212 13.60 -12.16 24.79
C LEU A 212 12.42 -11.50 25.50
N PRO A 213 11.60 -12.27 26.25
CA PRO A 213 11.70 -13.71 26.47
C PRO A 213 11.20 -14.55 25.27
N LYS A 214 11.64 -15.82 25.16
CA LYS A 214 11.28 -16.74 24.06
C LYS A 214 9.85 -17.28 24.17
N THR A 215 8.86 -16.55 23.66
CA THR A 215 7.46 -17.03 23.66
C THR A 215 7.25 -18.20 22.73
N THR A 216 6.18 -18.96 22.96
CA THR A 216 5.73 -19.98 22.01
C THR A 216 5.57 -19.37 20.62
N GLU A 217 5.08 -18.14 20.53
CA GLU A 217 5.00 -17.35 19.31
C GLU A 217 6.40 -16.98 18.75
N VAL A 218 7.31 -16.46 19.56
CA VAL A 218 8.70 -16.13 19.14
C VAL A 218 9.44 -17.38 18.66
N VAL A 219 9.25 -18.51 19.33
CA VAL A 219 9.81 -19.82 18.94
C VAL A 219 9.17 -20.31 17.65
N ALA A 220 7.86 -20.15 17.48
CA ALA A 220 7.18 -20.47 16.22
C ALA A 220 7.68 -19.60 15.06
N TRP A 221 7.93 -18.30 15.28
CA TRP A 221 8.58 -17.41 14.31
C TRP A 221 9.98 -17.91 13.96
N GLU A 222 10.81 -18.17 14.96
CA GLU A 222 12.18 -18.63 14.76
C GLU A 222 12.24 -19.95 13.98
N LYS A 223 11.42 -20.94 14.36
CA LYS A 223 11.36 -22.25 13.68
C LYS A 223 10.78 -22.16 12.28
N SER A 224 9.72 -21.38 12.07
CA SER A 224 9.13 -21.18 10.75
C SER A 224 10.10 -20.49 9.80
N LEU A 225 10.84 -19.47 10.26
CA LEU A 225 11.83 -18.77 9.47
C LEU A 225 13.07 -19.64 9.19
N GLN A 226 13.52 -20.43 10.17
CA GLN A 226 14.58 -21.42 9.96
C GLN A 226 14.16 -22.48 8.93
N ALA A 227 12.93 -22.98 9.00
CA ALA A 227 12.39 -23.93 8.03
C ALA A 227 12.26 -23.28 6.64
N CYS A 228 11.81 -22.02 6.56
CA CYS A 228 11.76 -21.24 5.33
C CYS A 228 13.13 -21.14 4.66
N LEU A 229 14.19 -20.80 5.41
CA LEU A 229 15.56 -20.72 4.88
C LEU A 229 16.11 -22.09 4.44
N THR A 230 15.64 -23.16 5.08
CA THR A 230 16.06 -24.54 4.75
C THR A 230 15.38 -25.04 3.48
N TRP A 231 14.06 -24.85 3.37
CA TRP A 231 13.22 -25.44 2.32
C TRP A 231 12.96 -24.51 1.14
N LEU A 232 13.31 -23.23 1.22
CA LEU A 232 13.31 -22.28 0.10
C LEU A 232 14.75 -21.83 -0.26
N LYS A 233 15.73 -22.73 -0.11
CA LYS A 233 17.16 -22.43 -0.34
C LYS A 233 17.49 -22.21 -1.81
N ASP A 234 16.84 -22.96 -2.70
CA ASP A 234 17.02 -22.99 -4.16
C ASP A 234 15.67 -23.18 -4.88
N ASN A 235 15.67 -23.11 -6.22
CA ASN A 235 14.42 -23.21 -6.99
C ASN A 235 13.77 -24.59 -6.89
N GLU A 236 14.57 -25.65 -6.79
CA GLU A 236 14.07 -27.03 -6.73
C GLU A 236 13.34 -27.30 -5.40
N SER A 237 13.96 -26.96 -4.27
CA SER A 237 13.35 -27.05 -2.93
C SER A 237 12.10 -26.18 -2.82
N ARG A 238 12.11 -24.97 -3.40
CA ARG A 238 10.92 -24.12 -3.51
C ARG A 238 9.80 -24.81 -4.28
N GLU A 239 10.10 -25.44 -5.41
CA GLU A 239 9.10 -26.19 -6.18
C GLU A 239 8.56 -27.38 -5.39
N GLN A 240 9.41 -28.14 -4.70
CA GLN A 240 8.99 -29.25 -3.84
C GLN A 240 8.05 -28.78 -2.72
N TYR A 241 8.33 -27.63 -2.10
CA TYR A 241 7.45 -27.01 -1.11
C TYR A 241 6.11 -26.58 -1.73
N ASN A 242 6.12 -25.95 -2.91
CA ASN A 242 4.91 -25.54 -3.61
C ASN A 242 4.02 -26.73 -4.01
N ARG A 243 4.64 -27.82 -4.48
CA ARG A 243 3.97 -29.09 -4.79
C ARG A 243 3.38 -29.72 -3.53
N ALA A 244 4.09 -29.65 -2.40
CA ALA A 244 3.58 -30.11 -1.12
C ALA A 244 2.36 -29.30 -0.64
N LEU A 245 2.39 -27.97 -0.75
CA LEU A 245 1.23 -27.11 -0.48
C LEU A 245 0.06 -27.37 -1.44
N PHE A 246 0.34 -27.72 -2.69
CA PHE A 246 -0.68 -28.15 -3.64
C PHE A 246 -1.31 -29.49 -3.25
N ASN A 247 -0.49 -30.48 -2.88
CA ASN A 247 -0.95 -31.79 -2.43
C ASN A 247 -1.76 -31.71 -1.13
N ASP A 248 -1.38 -30.84 -0.17
CA ASP A 248 -2.17 -30.58 1.04
C ASP A 248 -3.57 -30.01 0.71
N ARG A 249 -3.65 -29.09 -0.27
CA ARG A 249 -4.94 -28.55 -0.74
C ARG A 249 -5.79 -29.62 -1.43
N ILE A 250 -5.17 -30.57 -2.15
CA ILE A 250 -5.86 -31.75 -2.67
C ILE A 250 -6.41 -32.58 -1.50
N ASP A 251 -5.60 -32.89 -0.48
CA ASP A 251 -6.02 -33.71 0.66
C ASP A 251 -7.23 -33.10 1.37
N ARG A 252 -7.21 -31.79 1.63
CA ARG A 252 -8.34 -31.08 2.24
C ARG A 252 -9.57 -31.05 1.33
N PHE A 253 -9.38 -30.86 0.02
CA PHE A 253 -10.49 -30.89 -0.93
C PHE A 253 -11.10 -32.30 -1.07
N VAL A 254 -10.30 -33.36 -1.01
CA VAL A 254 -10.78 -34.75 -1.04
C VAL A 254 -11.64 -35.06 0.17
N LYS A 255 -11.28 -34.60 1.37
CA LYS A 255 -12.15 -34.71 2.56
C LYS A 255 -13.51 -34.04 2.33
N ARG A 256 -13.52 -32.90 1.64
CA ARG A 256 -14.75 -32.18 1.27
C ARG A 256 -15.59 -32.93 0.23
N ILE A 257 -14.94 -33.54 -0.77
CA ILE A 257 -15.61 -34.42 -1.74
C ILE A 257 -16.24 -35.61 -1.02
N ASP A 258 -15.50 -36.26 -0.13
CA ASP A 258 -15.96 -37.43 0.60
C ASP A 258 -17.14 -37.11 1.49
N LEU A 259 -17.12 -35.97 2.17
CA LEU A 259 -18.26 -35.48 2.96
C LEU A 259 -19.52 -35.31 2.09
N LEU A 260 -19.39 -34.83 0.86
CA LEU A 260 -20.53 -34.62 -0.05
C LEU A 260 -20.97 -35.90 -0.78
N LEU A 261 -20.05 -36.83 -1.06
CA LEU A 261 -20.31 -38.04 -1.85
C LEU A 261 -20.52 -39.32 -1.02
N ALA A 262 -20.32 -39.29 0.30
CA ALA A 262 -20.44 -40.47 1.18
C ALA A 262 -21.77 -41.23 1.03
N ALA A 263 -22.84 -40.53 0.64
CA ALA A 263 -24.14 -41.14 0.46
C ALA A 263 -24.29 -41.89 -0.90
N GLY A 264 -23.33 -41.82 -1.84
CA GLY A 264 -23.23 -42.76 -2.98
C GLY A 264 -23.92 -42.39 -4.30
N GLN A 265 -24.19 -41.12 -4.54
CA GLN A 265 -24.77 -40.56 -5.77
C GLN A 265 -24.17 -39.16 -5.95
N MET A 266 -23.93 -38.76 -7.20
CA MET A 266 -23.43 -37.44 -7.56
C MET A 266 -24.40 -36.82 -8.57
N THR A 267 -25.09 -35.76 -8.19
CA THR A 267 -25.90 -34.98 -9.12
C THR A 267 -25.03 -34.00 -9.91
N ARG A 268 -25.58 -33.45 -11.00
CA ARG A 268 -24.91 -32.39 -11.77
C ARG A 268 -24.67 -31.14 -10.91
N ASP A 269 -25.61 -30.82 -10.03
CA ASP A 269 -25.50 -29.67 -9.13
C ASP A 269 -24.39 -29.89 -8.10
N ASP A 270 -24.25 -31.12 -7.57
CA ASP A 270 -23.12 -31.49 -6.70
C ASP A 270 -21.78 -31.32 -7.42
N GLN A 271 -21.69 -31.73 -8.69
CA GLN A 271 -20.47 -31.55 -9.48
C GLN A 271 -20.13 -30.07 -9.72
N ILE A 272 -21.13 -29.25 -10.03
CA ILE A 272 -20.96 -27.79 -10.21
C ILE A 272 -20.51 -27.17 -8.88
N GLU A 273 -21.13 -27.55 -7.78
CA GLU A 273 -20.82 -27.03 -6.46
C GLU A 273 -19.43 -27.46 -5.97
N LEU A 274 -19.07 -28.72 -6.14
CA LEU A 274 -17.71 -29.22 -5.87
C LEU A 274 -16.66 -28.50 -6.73
N THR A 275 -16.98 -28.22 -8.00
CA THR A 275 -16.11 -27.45 -8.88
C THR A 275 -15.92 -26.02 -8.36
N ARG A 276 -17.01 -25.38 -7.92
CA ARG A 276 -17.00 -24.05 -7.32
C ARG A 276 -16.19 -24.01 -6.04
N ILE A 277 -16.39 -24.96 -5.14
CA ILE A 277 -15.65 -25.11 -3.87
C ILE A 277 -14.16 -25.30 -4.15
N GLY A 278 -13.79 -26.29 -4.97
CA GLY A 278 -12.39 -26.60 -5.26
C GLY A 278 -11.63 -25.42 -5.89
N THR A 279 -12.26 -24.68 -6.80
CA THR A 279 -11.62 -23.53 -7.47
C THR A 279 -11.58 -22.28 -6.59
N ARG A 280 -12.62 -21.99 -5.82
CA ARG A 280 -12.73 -20.74 -5.04
C ARG A 280 -12.13 -20.84 -3.65
N GLU A 281 -12.42 -21.92 -2.93
CA GLU A 281 -12.04 -22.07 -1.52
C GLU A 281 -10.65 -22.69 -1.38
N PHE A 282 -10.31 -23.66 -2.24
CA PHE A 282 -9.00 -24.33 -2.23
C PHE A 282 -8.01 -23.77 -3.26
N GLY A 283 -8.45 -22.87 -4.15
CA GLY A 283 -7.57 -22.28 -5.17
C GLY A 283 -6.96 -23.30 -6.13
N LEU A 284 -7.64 -24.42 -6.37
CA LEU A 284 -7.21 -25.46 -7.31
C LEU A 284 -7.63 -25.11 -8.74
N SER A 285 -6.89 -25.62 -9.73
CA SER A 285 -7.29 -25.47 -11.13
C SER A 285 -8.53 -26.31 -11.45
N ALA A 286 -9.38 -25.87 -12.37
CA ALA A 286 -10.57 -26.62 -12.77
C ALA A 286 -10.25 -28.05 -13.25
N SER A 287 -9.08 -28.24 -13.89
CA SER A 287 -8.58 -29.55 -14.30
C SER A 287 -8.24 -30.44 -13.10
N ALA A 288 -7.50 -29.93 -12.11
CA ALA A 288 -7.18 -30.68 -10.90
C ALA A 288 -8.45 -31.04 -10.12
N VAL A 289 -9.39 -30.10 -9.99
CA VAL A 289 -10.68 -30.32 -9.32
C VAL A 289 -11.48 -31.43 -10.02
N SER A 290 -11.60 -31.37 -11.34
CA SER A 290 -12.28 -32.41 -12.12
C SER A 290 -11.64 -33.79 -11.93
N LYS A 291 -10.30 -33.86 -11.91
CA LYS A 291 -9.58 -35.12 -11.67
C LYS A 291 -9.83 -35.66 -10.25
N CYS A 292 -9.79 -34.82 -9.22
CA CYS A 292 -10.10 -35.24 -7.85
C CYS A 292 -11.53 -35.79 -7.72
N ILE A 293 -12.51 -35.07 -8.28
CA ILE A 293 -13.92 -35.50 -8.26
C ILE A 293 -14.06 -36.85 -8.98
N GLN A 294 -13.51 -36.98 -10.19
CA GLN A 294 -13.59 -38.21 -10.97
C GLN A 294 -12.93 -39.39 -10.25
N ALA A 295 -11.73 -39.20 -9.70
CA ALA A 295 -11.00 -40.24 -8.98
C ALA A 295 -11.77 -40.71 -7.74
N ARG A 296 -12.41 -39.81 -7.00
CA ARG A 296 -13.22 -40.16 -5.82
C ARG A 296 -14.56 -40.79 -6.18
N VAL A 297 -15.24 -40.34 -7.23
CA VAL A 297 -16.47 -40.96 -7.76
C VAL A 297 -16.21 -42.42 -8.14
N VAL A 298 -15.09 -42.69 -8.83
CA VAL A 298 -14.68 -44.05 -9.20
C VAL A 298 -14.36 -44.88 -7.96
N ALA A 299 -13.57 -44.35 -7.01
CA ALA A 299 -13.22 -45.07 -5.78
C ALA A 299 -14.44 -45.38 -4.88
N LEU A 300 -15.50 -44.56 -4.94
CA LEU A 300 -16.75 -44.79 -4.21
C LEU A 300 -17.76 -45.66 -4.97
N GLY A 301 -17.42 -46.12 -6.18
CA GLY A 301 -18.32 -46.92 -7.03
C GLY A 301 -19.61 -46.18 -7.39
N ILE A 302 -19.55 -44.86 -7.52
CA ILE A 302 -20.71 -44.05 -7.88
C ILE A 302 -20.87 -44.10 -9.41
N PRO A 303 -22.02 -44.56 -9.94
CA PRO A 303 -22.23 -44.60 -11.37
C PRO A 303 -22.19 -43.18 -11.95
N LEU A 304 -21.27 -42.93 -12.87
CA LEU A 304 -21.28 -41.73 -13.69
C LEU A 304 -22.42 -41.87 -14.68
N ASP A 305 -23.56 -41.21 -14.43
CA ASP A 305 -24.60 -41.11 -15.44
C ASP A 305 -24.00 -40.55 -16.74
N ARG A 306 -24.40 -41.17 -17.86
CA ARG A 306 -23.79 -41.11 -19.20
C ARG A 306 -23.25 -39.73 -19.63
N PRO A 307 -22.18 -39.71 -20.45
CA PRO A 307 -21.54 -38.48 -20.90
C PRO A 307 -22.57 -37.53 -21.55
N VAL A 308 -22.58 -36.30 -21.03
CA VAL A 308 -23.31 -35.16 -21.56
C VAL A 308 -23.11 -35.10 -23.07
N THR A 309 -24.22 -35.14 -23.81
CA THR A 309 -24.25 -34.97 -25.27
C THR A 309 -23.44 -33.74 -25.68
N VAL A 310 -22.42 -33.96 -26.51
CA VAL A 310 -21.58 -32.89 -27.07
C VAL A 310 -22.47 -31.98 -27.91
N THR A 311 -22.84 -30.82 -27.37
CA THR A 311 -23.58 -29.82 -28.14
C THR A 311 -22.67 -29.24 -29.21
N VAL A 312 -22.93 -29.61 -30.47
CA VAL A 312 -22.26 -29.07 -31.66
C VAL A 312 -22.49 -27.56 -31.74
N GLN A 313 -21.44 -26.78 -31.94
CA GLN A 313 -21.53 -25.33 -32.13
C GLN A 313 -22.27 -25.01 -33.45
N MET A 314 -23.47 -24.46 -33.36
CA MET A 314 -24.16 -23.93 -34.54
C MET A 314 -23.65 -22.52 -34.89
N ARG A 315 -23.48 -22.22 -36.19
CA ARG A 315 -23.10 -20.87 -36.68
C ARG A 315 -24.11 -19.84 -36.16
N GLY A 316 -23.62 -18.71 -35.62
CA GLY A 316 -24.47 -17.64 -35.08
C GLY A 316 -24.81 -17.76 -33.59
N GLN A 317 -24.27 -18.77 -32.89
CA GLN A 317 -24.38 -18.89 -31.43
C GLN A 317 -23.08 -18.46 -30.74
N GLN A 318 -23.21 -17.99 -29.50
CA GLN A 318 -22.12 -17.66 -28.59
C GLN A 318 -22.27 -18.46 -27.30
N GLN A 319 -21.16 -18.93 -26.76
CA GLN A 319 -21.17 -19.75 -25.55
C GLN A 319 -21.28 -18.86 -24.30
N CYS A 320 -22.15 -19.25 -23.36
CA CYS A 320 -22.23 -18.56 -22.08
C CYS A 320 -21.00 -18.87 -21.22
N MET A 321 -20.27 -17.84 -20.78
CA MET A 321 -19.10 -18.05 -19.91
C MET A 321 -19.45 -18.51 -18.47
N ARG A 322 -20.74 -18.54 -18.10
CA ARG A 322 -21.20 -18.95 -16.76
C ARG A 322 -21.67 -20.40 -16.72
N CYS A 323 -22.54 -20.81 -17.64
CA CYS A 323 -23.12 -22.15 -17.68
C CYS A 323 -22.75 -22.97 -18.93
N TYR A 324 -21.89 -22.41 -19.80
CA TYR A 324 -21.41 -23.02 -21.04
C TYR A 324 -22.48 -23.37 -22.09
N SER A 325 -23.74 -23.02 -21.84
CA SER A 325 -24.83 -23.19 -22.80
C SER A 325 -24.66 -22.23 -23.99
N TRP A 326 -24.91 -22.73 -25.20
CA TRP A 326 -24.90 -21.93 -26.42
C TRP A 326 -26.15 -21.07 -26.53
N SER A 327 -26.00 -19.76 -26.71
CA SER A 327 -27.10 -18.81 -26.87
C SER A 327 -26.99 -18.07 -28.21
N PRO A 328 -28.11 -17.66 -28.86
CA PRO A 328 -28.05 -16.82 -30.05
C PRO A 328 -27.23 -15.55 -29.83
N ARG A 329 -26.46 -15.10 -30.84
CA ARG A 329 -25.62 -13.88 -30.75
C ARG A 329 -26.40 -12.60 -30.44
N GLN A 330 -27.68 -12.57 -30.81
CA GLN A 330 -28.58 -11.44 -30.57
C GLN A 330 -29.00 -11.31 -29.10
N ASN A 331 -28.98 -12.40 -28.33
CA ASN A 331 -29.42 -12.38 -26.94
C ASN A 331 -28.41 -11.69 -26.03
N HIS A 332 -28.89 -10.73 -25.22
CA HIS A 332 -28.08 -10.06 -24.20
C HIS A 332 -27.89 -10.89 -22.93
N ARG A 333 -28.73 -11.89 -22.71
CA ARG A 333 -28.69 -12.82 -21.57
C ARG A 333 -28.68 -14.26 -22.08
N CYS A 334 -28.04 -15.14 -21.32
CA CYS A 334 -28.03 -16.56 -21.61
C CYS A 334 -29.45 -17.11 -21.43
N TRP A 335 -29.92 -17.89 -22.39
CA TRP A 335 -31.27 -18.47 -22.32
C TRP A 335 -31.41 -19.47 -21.15
N ASN A 336 -30.32 -20.15 -20.76
CA ASN A 336 -30.34 -21.15 -19.70
C ASN A 336 -30.16 -20.51 -18.30
N CYS A 337 -29.05 -19.81 -18.06
CA CYS A 337 -28.74 -19.28 -16.72
C CYS A 337 -29.05 -17.80 -16.50
N GLY A 338 -29.57 -17.08 -17.51
CA GLY A 338 -29.82 -15.63 -17.43
C GLY A 338 -28.56 -14.75 -17.38
N GLY A 339 -27.35 -15.31 -17.38
CA GLY A 339 -26.09 -14.57 -17.30
C GLY A 339 -25.86 -13.63 -18.49
N ALA A 340 -25.23 -12.47 -18.25
CA ALA A 340 -25.00 -11.47 -19.29
C ALA A 340 -24.06 -11.98 -20.40
N MET A 341 -24.55 -12.01 -21.63
CA MET A 341 -23.81 -12.42 -22.82
C MET A 341 -23.07 -11.27 -23.48
N VAL A 342 -23.37 -10.05 -23.04
CA VAL A 342 -22.76 -8.81 -23.52
C VAL A 342 -22.33 -8.01 -22.29
N LYS A 343 -21.11 -7.48 -22.34
CA LYS A 343 -20.55 -6.57 -21.33
C LYS A 343 -20.17 -5.25 -21.98
N ARG A 344 -20.01 -4.18 -21.19
CA ARG A 344 -19.43 -2.93 -21.69
C ARG A 344 -17.92 -3.09 -21.81
N CYS A 345 -17.33 -2.53 -22.86
CA CYS A 345 -15.88 -2.43 -23.00
C CYS A 345 -15.30 -1.73 -21.76
N ALA A 346 -14.26 -2.32 -21.18
CA ALA A 346 -13.62 -1.77 -20.00
C ALA A 346 -12.77 -0.52 -20.31
N ASN A 347 -12.55 -0.18 -21.58
CA ASN A 347 -11.97 1.11 -21.94
C ASN A 347 -12.98 2.23 -21.56
N PRO A 348 -12.64 3.12 -20.60
CA PRO A 348 -13.54 4.18 -20.14
C PRO A 348 -13.92 5.17 -21.25
N PHE A 349 -13.12 5.27 -22.32
CA PHE A 349 -13.38 6.12 -23.48
C PHE A 349 -14.29 5.47 -24.54
N CYS A 350 -14.31 4.13 -24.60
CA CYS A 350 -15.10 3.40 -25.59
C CYS A 350 -16.51 3.06 -25.09
N ARG A 351 -16.61 2.35 -23.96
CA ARG A 351 -17.86 1.87 -23.33
C ARG A 351 -18.88 1.12 -24.22
N LYS A 352 -18.55 0.84 -25.50
CA LYS A 352 -19.38 0.08 -26.42
C LYS A 352 -19.58 -1.36 -25.93
N ARG A 353 -20.66 -1.98 -26.40
CA ARG A 353 -21.04 -3.36 -26.04
C ARG A 353 -20.08 -4.35 -26.70
N VAL A 354 -19.60 -5.33 -25.93
CA VAL A 354 -18.69 -6.39 -26.37
C VAL A 354 -19.27 -7.73 -25.93
N SER A 355 -19.25 -8.74 -26.81
CA SER A 355 -19.64 -10.10 -26.42
C SER A 355 -18.79 -10.60 -25.24
N SER A 356 -19.42 -11.24 -24.26
CA SER A 356 -18.76 -11.75 -23.06
C SER A 356 -17.62 -12.71 -23.38
N GLY A 357 -17.69 -13.44 -24.50
CA GLY A 357 -16.66 -14.36 -24.98
C GLY A 357 -15.60 -13.75 -25.90
N SER A 358 -15.77 -12.50 -26.35
CA SER A 358 -14.76 -11.88 -27.22
C SER A 358 -13.46 -11.59 -26.46
N ARG A 359 -12.33 -11.96 -27.07
CA ARG A 359 -10.99 -11.66 -26.54
C ARG A 359 -10.60 -10.19 -26.73
N VAL A 360 -11.25 -9.48 -27.65
CA VAL A 360 -10.92 -8.11 -28.06
C VAL A 360 -12.21 -7.29 -28.25
N CYS A 361 -12.18 -6.01 -27.87
CA CYS A 361 -13.27 -5.09 -28.18
C CYS A 361 -13.31 -4.79 -29.69
N GLU A 362 -14.41 -5.10 -30.37
CA GLU A 362 -14.58 -4.89 -31.82
C GLU A 362 -14.55 -3.42 -32.25
N SER A 363 -14.62 -2.48 -31.30
CA SER A 363 -14.67 -1.04 -31.60
C SER A 363 -13.42 -0.26 -31.25
N CYS A 364 -12.55 -0.79 -30.39
CA CYS A 364 -11.32 -0.09 -29.99
C CYS A 364 -10.13 -1.02 -29.83
N ASP A 365 -10.25 -2.29 -30.22
CA ASP A 365 -9.18 -3.28 -30.19
C ASP A 365 -8.53 -3.56 -28.83
N LEU A 366 -9.11 -3.06 -27.74
CA LEU A 366 -8.64 -3.37 -26.39
C LEU A 366 -8.91 -4.84 -26.06
N ARG A 367 -7.87 -5.58 -25.73
CA ARG A 367 -7.98 -6.97 -25.25
C ARG A 367 -8.75 -7.00 -23.93
N THR A 368 -9.79 -7.83 -23.88
CA THR A 368 -10.69 -8.00 -22.74
C THR A 368 -9.94 -8.35 -21.46
N ALA A 369 -8.88 -9.17 -21.55
CA ALA A 369 -8.04 -9.56 -20.42
C ALA A 369 -7.29 -8.37 -19.78
N HIS A 370 -6.92 -7.36 -20.56
CA HIS A 370 -6.23 -6.16 -20.07
C HIS A 370 -7.18 -5.01 -19.74
N GLY A 371 -8.48 -5.17 -20.04
CA GLY A 371 -9.47 -4.12 -19.89
C GLY A 371 -9.58 -3.56 -18.47
N LYS A 372 -9.64 -4.44 -17.46
CA LYS A 372 -9.67 -4.03 -16.05
C LYS A 372 -8.42 -3.24 -15.67
N ARG A 373 -7.24 -3.75 -16.03
CA ARG A 373 -5.95 -3.07 -15.76
C ARG A 373 -5.90 -1.68 -16.39
N PHE A 374 -6.34 -1.56 -17.64
CA PHE A 374 -6.40 -0.27 -18.34
C PHE A 374 -7.33 0.71 -17.61
N ALA A 375 -8.55 0.30 -17.28
CA ALA A 375 -9.51 1.12 -16.52
C ALA A 375 -8.95 1.57 -15.16
N THR A 376 -8.33 0.66 -14.41
CA THR A 376 -7.71 0.97 -13.12
C THR A 376 -6.60 1.99 -13.26
N LEU A 377 -5.72 1.86 -14.26
CA LEU A 377 -4.64 2.82 -14.50
C LEU A 377 -5.17 4.22 -14.87
N ILE A 378 -6.23 4.30 -15.68
CA ILE A 378 -6.90 5.58 -15.98
C ILE A 378 -7.52 6.18 -14.72
N SER A 379 -8.26 5.39 -13.95
CA SER A 379 -8.90 5.84 -12.71
C SER A 379 -7.86 6.29 -11.66
N MET A 380 -6.73 5.59 -11.56
CA MET A 380 -5.63 5.95 -10.68
C MET A 380 -4.99 7.27 -11.12
N GLY A 381 -4.76 7.45 -12.44
CA GLY A 381 -4.26 8.70 -12.99
C GLY A 381 -5.21 9.88 -12.74
N ASP A 382 -6.51 9.69 -12.96
CA ASP A 382 -7.54 10.71 -12.75
C ASP A 382 -7.72 11.07 -11.27
N ALA A 383 -7.62 10.08 -10.37
CA ALA A 383 -7.66 10.32 -8.93
C ALA A 383 -6.41 11.06 -8.44
N ALA A 384 -5.23 10.66 -8.92
CA ALA A 384 -3.97 11.32 -8.59
C ALA A 384 -3.93 12.76 -9.11
N LEU A 385 -4.42 12.99 -10.34
CA LEU A 385 -4.48 14.33 -10.93
C LEU A 385 -5.38 15.28 -10.13
N ARG A 386 -6.53 14.81 -9.62
CA ARG A 386 -7.42 15.62 -8.76
C ARG A 386 -6.79 16.02 -7.42
N ARG A 387 -5.87 15.20 -6.91
CA ARG A 387 -5.10 15.46 -5.68
C ARG A 387 -3.80 16.25 -5.94
N ALA A 388 -3.63 16.78 -7.16
CA ALA A 388 -2.39 17.41 -7.61
C ALA A 388 -1.15 16.50 -7.46
N ASP A 389 -1.29 15.17 -7.56
CA ASP A 389 -0.17 14.22 -7.54
C ASP A 389 0.21 13.81 -8.98
N TRP A 390 1.00 14.68 -9.65
CA TRP A 390 1.48 14.42 -11.01
C TRP A 390 2.57 13.33 -11.07
N GLU A 391 3.27 13.08 -9.97
CA GLU A 391 4.30 12.06 -9.89
C GLU A 391 3.70 10.67 -10.01
N THR A 392 2.50 10.46 -9.47
CA THR A 392 1.72 9.23 -9.67
C THR A 392 0.90 9.26 -10.97
N ALA A 393 0.29 10.40 -11.32
CA ALA A 393 -0.63 10.48 -12.47
C ALA A 393 0.07 10.21 -13.82
N ILE A 394 1.24 10.82 -14.06
CA ILE A 394 1.94 10.69 -15.35
C ILE A 394 2.41 9.24 -15.60
N PRO A 395 3.08 8.54 -14.66
CA PRO A 395 3.41 7.12 -14.82
C PRO A 395 2.19 6.22 -14.98
N ALA A 396 1.07 6.51 -14.29
CA ALA A 396 -0.17 5.77 -14.44
C ALA A 396 -0.69 5.83 -15.89
N TYR A 397 -0.78 7.04 -16.44
CA TYR A 397 -1.20 7.23 -17.83
C TYR A 397 -0.20 6.65 -18.84
N ARG A 398 1.12 6.78 -18.61
CA ARG A 398 2.15 6.14 -19.46
C ARG A 398 2.02 4.62 -19.44
N SER A 399 1.73 4.03 -18.29
CA SER A 399 1.48 2.59 -18.15
C SER A 399 0.19 2.17 -18.84
N ALA A 400 -0.88 2.98 -18.75
CA ALA A 400 -2.11 2.76 -19.50
C ALA A 400 -1.84 2.76 -21.02
N ARG A 401 -1.01 3.69 -21.50
CA ARG A 401 -0.65 3.81 -22.92
C ARG A 401 0.09 2.58 -23.45
N ARG A 402 0.90 1.92 -22.61
CA ARG A 402 1.57 0.65 -22.96
C ARG A 402 0.57 -0.51 -23.11
N VAL A 403 -0.58 -0.44 -22.43
CA VAL A 403 -1.64 -1.45 -22.55
C VAL A 403 -2.49 -1.19 -23.80
N HIS A 404 -2.87 0.07 -24.05
CA HIS A 404 -3.67 0.46 -25.21
C HIS A 404 -3.53 1.97 -25.49
N SER A 405 -3.38 2.32 -26.77
CA SER A 405 -3.30 3.72 -27.21
C SER A 405 -4.69 4.26 -27.52
N ALA A 406 -4.99 5.45 -27.00
CA ALA A 406 -6.24 6.17 -27.26
C ALA A 406 -5.95 7.68 -27.32
N GLU A 407 -6.59 8.41 -28.23
CA GLU A 407 -6.39 9.85 -28.41
C GLU A 407 -6.69 10.63 -27.13
N GLN A 408 -7.77 10.27 -26.42
CA GLN A 408 -8.14 10.89 -25.14
C GLN A 408 -7.07 10.70 -24.05
N LEU A 409 -6.31 9.60 -24.11
CA LEU A 409 -5.19 9.36 -23.19
C LEU A 409 -3.99 10.27 -23.49
N HIS A 410 -3.74 10.58 -24.77
CA HIS A 410 -2.74 11.57 -25.15
C HIS A 410 -3.10 12.97 -24.66
N ALA A 411 -4.37 13.35 -24.79
CA ALA A 411 -4.88 14.61 -24.25
C ALA A 411 -4.67 14.71 -22.72
N LYS A 412 -5.01 13.65 -21.97
CA LYS A 412 -4.78 13.58 -20.51
C LYS A 412 -3.30 13.69 -20.13
N LEU A 413 -2.41 13.02 -20.87
CA LEU A 413 -0.96 13.14 -20.65
C LEU A 413 -0.44 14.56 -20.91
N GLY A 414 -0.95 15.21 -21.96
CA GLY A 414 -0.64 16.61 -22.28
C GLY A 414 -1.11 17.55 -21.17
N GLN A 415 -2.36 17.39 -20.73
CA GLN A 415 -2.95 18.16 -19.63
C GLN A 415 -2.13 18.01 -18.34
N ALA A 416 -1.84 16.78 -17.90
CA ALA A 416 -1.05 16.53 -16.69
C ALA A 416 0.36 17.15 -16.76
N SER A 417 0.99 17.11 -17.95
CA SER A 417 2.31 17.73 -18.16
C SER A 417 2.26 19.26 -18.10
N ARG A 418 1.18 19.87 -18.63
CA ARG A 418 0.97 21.32 -18.57
C ARG A 418 0.70 21.78 -17.13
N ILE A 419 -0.15 21.06 -16.39
CA ILE A 419 -0.43 21.31 -14.97
C ILE A 419 0.86 21.29 -14.14
N ARG A 420 1.70 20.25 -14.30
CA ARG A 420 3.00 20.16 -13.61
C ARG A 420 3.90 21.38 -13.88
N LYS A 421 3.96 21.83 -15.13
CA LYS A 421 4.76 23.02 -15.51
C LYS A 421 4.21 24.30 -14.87
N LEU A 422 2.89 24.48 -14.86
CA LEU A 422 2.24 25.64 -14.24
C LEU A 422 2.45 25.67 -12.72
N LEU A 423 2.37 24.52 -12.06
CA LEU A 423 2.60 24.42 -10.61
C LEU A 423 4.05 24.76 -10.24
N SER A 424 5.02 24.20 -10.99
CA SER A 424 6.44 24.55 -10.79
C SER A 424 6.69 26.04 -10.99
N ARG A 425 6.10 26.66 -12.03
CA ARG A 425 6.19 28.11 -12.26
C ARG A 425 5.56 28.91 -11.12
N THR A 426 4.38 28.49 -10.66
CA THR A 426 3.67 29.15 -9.56
C THR A 426 4.52 29.14 -8.29
N GLN A 427 5.09 27.99 -7.93
CA GLN A 427 5.98 27.85 -6.78
C GLN A 427 7.25 28.71 -6.92
N GLU A 428 7.84 28.76 -8.12
CA GLU A 428 8.99 29.63 -8.40
C GLU A 428 8.63 31.12 -8.24
N HIS A 429 7.47 31.54 -8.76
CA HIS A 429 6.99 32.92 -8.61
C HIS A 429 6.70 33.26 -7.15
N LEU A 430 6.08 32.36 -6.38
CA LEU A 430 5.84 32.54 -4.94
C LEU A 430 7.17 32.62 -4.16
N GLY A 431 8.14 31.76 -4.44
CA GLY A 431 9.46 31.80 -3.80
C GLY A 431 10.24 33.08 -4.10
N LYS A 432 9.99 33.71 -5.26
CA LYS A 432 10.55 35.01 -5.64
C LYS A 432 9.71 36.21 -5.20
N ASN A 433 8.58 36.00 -4.52
CA ASN A 433 7.57 37.04 -4.23
C ASN A 433 7.06 37.79 -5.49
N ALA A 434 7.07 37.14 -6.65
CA ALA A 434 6.52 37.65 -7.90
C ALA A 434 5.00 37.40 -7.95
N LEU A 435 4.26 38.12 -7.10
CA LEU A 435 2.85 37.86 -6.82
C LEU A 435 1.94 38.09 -8.04
N SER A 436 2.29 39.00 -8.96
CA SER A 436 1.50 39.22 -10.18
C SER A 436 1.60 38.03 -11.13
N ALA A 437 2.83 37.56 -11.38
CA ALA A 437 3.08 36.38 -12.19
C ALA A 437 2.50 35.10 -11.55
N ALA A 438 2.57 34.97 -10.22
CA ALA A 438 1.93 33.87 -9.49
C ALA A 438 0.40 33.87 -9.68
N ARG A 439 -0.24 35.04 -9.61
CA ARG A 439 -1.69 35.19 -9.84
C ARG A 439 -2.11 34.72 -11.24
N GLU A 440 -1.37 35.12 -12.27
CA GLU A 440 -1.64 34.70 -13.65
C GLU A 440 -1.49 33.19 -13.83
N ALA A 441 -0.41 32.61 -13.29
CA ALA A 441 -0.17 31.16 -13.35
C ALA A 441 -1.26 30.37 -12.63
N ILE A 442 -1.74 30.84 -11.48
CA ILE A 442 -2.85 30.23 -10.74
C ILE A 442 -4.18 30.36 -11.49
N SER A 443 -4.44 31.51 -12.13
CA SER A 443 -5.62 31.68 -12.96
C SER A 443 -5.64 30.69 -14.13
N GLU A 444 -4.50 30.49 -14.82
CA GLU A 444 -4.38 29.49 -15.89
C GLU A 444 -4.57 28.07 -15.34
N LEU A 445 -4.05 27.79 -14.15
CA LEU A 445 -4.19 26.50 -13.49
C LEU A 445 -5.66 26.17 -13.17
N ILE A 446 -6.41 27.12 -12.63
CA ILE A 446 -7.84 26.96 -12.29
C ILE A 446 -8.66 26.71 -13.56
N GLN A 447 -8.36 27.40 -14.67
CA GLN A 447 -9.03 27.16 -15.96
C GLN A 447 -8.74 25.75 -16.50
N LEU A 448 -7.53 25.24 -16.30
CA LEU A 448 -7.12 23.93 -16.80
C LEU A 448 -7.60 22.76 -15.92
N ALA A 449 -7.78 22.99 -14.63
CA ALA A 449 -8.14 21.98 -13.64
C ALA A 449 -8.95 22.58 -12.47
N PRO A 450 -10.26 22.86 -12.66
CA PRO A 450 -11.08 23.56 -11.67
C PRO A 450 -11.36 22.75 -10.39
N GLU A 451 -11.35 21.42 -10.48
CA GLU A 451 -11.59 20.51 -9.35
C GLU A 451 -10.31 20.12 -8.59
N MET A 452 -9.16 20.70 -8.94
CA MET A 452 -7.88 20.30 -8.38
C MET A 452 -7.65 20.98 -7.04
N ASP A 453 -7.41 20.17 -6.01
CA ASP A 453 -7.01 20.63 -4.70
C ASP A 453 -5.47 20.67 -4.63
N VAL A 454 -4.90 21.86 -4.50
CA VAL A 454 -3.44 22.06 -4.50
C VAL A 454 -2.99 22.47 -3.11
N ASN A 455 -2.57 21.48 -2.33
CA ASN A 455 -2.00 21.71 -1.00
C ASN A 455 -0.77 22.62 -1.09
N GLY A 456 -0.75 23.67 -0.27
CA GLY A 456 0.40 24.57 -0.11
C GLY A 456 0.53 25.66 -1.17
N ILE A 457 -0.45 25.82 -2.08
CA ILE A 457 -0.53 27.00 -2.94
C ILE A 457 -1.67 27.90 -2.45
N PRO A 458 -1.42 29.19 -2.17
CA PRO A 458 -2.46 30.12 -1.76
C PRO A 458 -3.53 30.25 -2.84
N SER A 459 -4.77 30.48 -2.41
CA SER A 459 -5.89 30.63 -3.34
C SER A 459 -5.75 31.88 -4.19
N LEU A 460 -6.42 31.90 -5.36
CA LEU A 460 -6.43 33.08 -6.23
C LEU A 460 -6.98 34.31 -5.49
N GLU A 461 -7.93 34.11 -4.58
CA GLU A 461 -8.53 35.15 -3.75
C GLU A 461 -7.54 35.69 -2.72
N GLU A 462 -6.76 34.81 -2.07
CA GLU A 462 -5.71 35.19 -1.12
C GLU A 462 -4.64 36.06 -1.77
N ILE A 463 -4.09 35.63 -2.92
CA ILE A 463 -3.10 36.42 -3.65
C ILE A 463 -3.70 37.75 -4.12
N SER A 464 -4.94 37.73 -4.64
CA SER A 464 -5.61 38.95 -5.09
C SER A 464 -5.86 39.92 -3.91
N ALA A 465 -6.21 39.41 -2.74
CA ALA A 465 -6.37 40.21 -1.52
C ALA A 465 -5.04 40.78 -1.02
N GLN A 466 -3.95 40.01 -1.11
CA GLN A 466 -2.61 40.48 -0.78
C GLN A 466 -2.15 41.58 -1.74
N LEU A 467 -2.32 41.39 -3.05
CA LEU A 467 -2.02 42.40 -4.07
C LEU A 467 -2.81 43.70 -3.84
N ARG A 468 -4.10 43.63 -3.47
CA ARG A 468 -4.89 44.82 -3.13
C ARG A 468 -4.30 45.57 -1.93
N ARG A 469 -3.95 44.85 -0.85
CA ARG A 469 -3.32 45.46 0.34
C ARG A 469 -2.00 46.13 0.02
N LEU A 470 -1.13 45.47 -0.75
CA LEU A 470 0.16 46.02 -1.17
C LEU A 470 0.00 47.22 -2.10
N THR A 471 -1.01 47.21 -2.97
CA THR A 471 -1.35 48.34 -3.84
C THR A 471 -1.71 49.60 -3.03
N VAL A 472 -2.49 49.45 -1.96
CA VAL A 472 -2.81 50.56 -1.04
C VAL A 472 -1.55 51.09 -0.35
N HIS A 473 -0.65 50.20 0.07
CA HIS A 473 0.64 50.62 0.62
C HIS A 473 1.48 51.41 -0.40
N CYS A 474 1.52 50.99 -1.67
CA CYS A 474 2.19 51.77 -2.73
C CYS A 474 1.64 53.20 -2.83
N GLN A 475 0.32 53.37 -2.74
CA GLN A 475 -0.31 54.70 -2.77
C GLN A 475 0.07 55.56 -1.56
N ASN A 476 0.26 54.95 -0.39
CA ASN A 476 0.68 55.67 0.82
C ASN A 476 2.15 56.10 0.73
N ILE A 477 3.05 55.24 0.23
CA ILE A 477 4.47 55.58 0.07
C ILE A 477 4.64 56.73 -0.92
N GLN A 478 3.81 56.79 -1.96
CA GLN A 478 3.83 57.88 -2.94
C GLN A 478 3.53 59.26 -2.35
N ARG A 479 2.97 59.35 -1.14
CA ARG A 479 2.63 60.60 -0.46
C ARG A 479 3.69 61.05 0.56
N LEU A 480 4.81 60.34 0.67
CA LEU A 480 5.88 60.70 1.60
C LEU A 480 6.71 61.83 1.00
N ASP A 481 7.04 62.80 1.85
CA ASP A 481 7.84 63.97 1.46
C ASP A 481 9.35 63.69 1.54
N ASP A 482 9.79 62.79 2.44
CA ASP A 482 11.20 62.41 2.59
C ASP A 482 11.61 61.34 1.55
N PRO A 483 12.53 61.66 0.62
CA PRO A 483 12.97 60.74 -0.43
C PRO A 483 13.73 59.51 0.10
N LEU A 484 14.46 59.64 1.22
CA LEU A 484 15.20 58.52 1.82
C LEU A 484 14.23 57.51 2.46
N GLU A 485 13.26 58.01 3.24
CA GLU A 485 12.21 57.18 3.84
C GLU A 485 11.38 56.50 2.75
N ALA A 486 10.98 57.24 1.71
CA ALA A 486 10.25 56.69 0.57
C ALA A 486 11.06 55.57 -0.13
N ALA A 487 12.36 55.78 -0.37
CA ALA A 487 13.22 54.78 -1.01
C ALA A 487 13.34 53.50 -0.18
N ASP A 488 13.49 53.60 1.14
CA ASP A 488 13.53 52.43 2.02
C ASP A 488 12.19 51.68 2.02
N MET A 489 11.07 52.41 2.09
CA MET A 489 9.73 51.80 2.03
C MET A 489 9.46 51.11 0.68
N TRP A 490 9.86 51.70 -0.45
CA TRP A 490 9.78 51.06 -1.76
C TRP A 490 10.67 49.83 -1.86
N SER A 491 11.89 49.86 -1.28
CA SER A 491 12.76 48.69 -1.20
C SER A 491 12.09 47.55 -0.42
N ARG A 492 11.53 47.84 0.76
CA ARG A 492 10.81 46.84 1.57
C ARG A 492 9.54 46.33 0.87
N MET A 493 8.90 47.17 0.05
CA MET A 493 7.78 46.75 -0.79
C MET A 493 8.22 45.72 -1.82
N LEU A 494 9.33 45.96 -2.52
CA LEU A 494 9.88 45.03 -3.52
C LEU A 494 10.36 43.70 -2.92
N GLU A 495 10.79 43.69 -1.66
CA GLU A 495 11.08 42.45 -0.93
C GLU A 495 9.82 41.58 -0.75
N LYS A 496 8.65 42.20 -0.61
CA LYS A 496 7.34 41.52 -0.48
C LYS A 496 6.62 41.29 -1.81
N TRP A 497 6.93 42.10 -2.83
CA TRP A 497 6.29 42.09 -4.14
C TRP A 497 7.29 42.47 -5.24
N SER A 498 8.11 41.50 -5.62
CA SER A 498 9.30 41.73 -6.45
C SER A 498 8.99 42.12 -7.90
N ASP A 499 7.83 41.71 -8.42
CA ASP A 499 7.37 42.03 -9.76
C ASP A 499 6.44 43.27 -9.82
N CYS A 500 6.41 44.09 -8.76
CA CYS A 500 5.68 45.35 -8.75
C CYS A 500 6.35 46.41 -9.64
N ASN A 501 5.82 46.62 -10.85
CA ASN A 501 6.37 47.62 -11.77
C ASN A 501 6.34 49.05 -11.21
N THR A 502 5.29 49.41 -10.45
CA THR A 502 5.17 50.74 -9.82
C THR A 502 6.26 50.97 -8.79
N ALA A 503 6.48 50.02 -7.87
CA ALA A 503 7.52 50.13 -6.85
C ALA A 503 8.93 50.15 -7.47
N TYR A 504 9.17 49.30 -8.48
CA TYR A 504 10.43 49.27 -9.22
C TYR A 504 10.72 50.62 -9.88
N HIS A 505 9.74 51.19 -10.58
CA HIS A 505 9.90 52.46 -11.28
C HIS A 505 10.13 53.63 -10.31
N ASN A 506 9.31 53.74 -9.26
CA ASN A 506 9.44 54.82 -8.28
C ASN A 506 10.77 54.76 -7.52
N LEU A 507 11.21 53.57 -7.09
CA LEU A 507 12.52 53.42 -6.43
C LEU A 507 13.65 53.79 -7.38
N ARG A 508 13.55 53.40 -8.67
CA ARG A 508 14.54 53.76 -9.68
C ARG A 508 14.64 55.29 -9.85
N CYS A 509 13.51 56.00 -9.91
CA CYS A 509 13.51 57.47 -9.99
C CYS A 509 14.10 58.11 -8.72
N LEU A 510 13.81 57.56 -7.53
CA LEU A 510 14.39 58.03 -6.28
C LEU A 510 15.90 57.82 -6.21
N CYS A 511 16.44 56.72 -6.74
CA CYS A 511 17.90 56.54 -6.85
C CYS A 511 18.56 57.70 -7.61
N GLU A 512 17.93 58.18 -8.70
CA GLU A 512 18.45 59.32 -9.45
C GLU A 512 18.35 60.64 -8.68
N SER A 513 17.29 60.85 -7.90
CA SER A 513 17.15 62.03 -7.02
C SER A 513 18.19 62.02 -5.91
N LEU A 514 18.27 60.93 -5.14
CA LEU A 514 19.21 60.78 -4.03
C LEU A 514 20.66 61.01 -4.45
N ALA A 515 21.05 60.50 -5.62
CA ALA A 515 22.39 60.75 -6.14
C ALA A 515 22.66 62.23 -6.47
N ARG A 516 21.63 62.99 -6.91
CA ARG A 516 21.76 64.45 -7.15
C ARG A 516 21.81 65.24 -5.85
N ASP A 517 21.11 64.76 -4.82
CA ASP A 517 21.03 65.40 -3.50
C ASP A 517 22.27 65.12 -2.62
N GLY A 518 23.29 64.43 -3.17
CA GLY A 518 24.55 64.10 -2.48
C GLY A 518 24.57 62.74 -1.79
N GLU A 519 23.44 62.03 -1.74
CA GLU A 519 23.27 60.72 -1.09
C GLU A 519 23.64 59.54 -2.02
N ALA A 520 24.78 59.64 -2.71
CA ALA A 520 25.18 58.70 -3.75
C ALA A 520 25.38 57.25 -3.24
N ALA A 521 25.85 57.09 -1.99
CA ALA A 521 26.08 55.78 -1.39
C ALA A 521 24.77 54.99 -1.20
N GLU A 522 23.73 55.64 -0.67
CA GLU A 522 22.40 55.03 -0.49
C GLU A 522 21.72 54.78 -1.84
N ALA A 523 21.87 55.71 -2.80
CA ALA A 523 21.37 55.53 -4.16
C ALA A 523 21.95 54.28 -4.85
N LEU A 524 23.26 54.04 -4.71
CA LEU A 524 23.93 52.85 -5.24
C LEU A 524 23.48 51.55 -4.56
N LYS A 525 23.23 51.59 -3.25
CA LYS A 525 22.70 50.44 -2.49
C LYS A 525 21.33 50.02 -3.03
N TYR A 526 20.40 50.95 -3.23
CA TYR A 526 19.09 50.64 -3.80
C TYR A 526 19.15 50.20 -5.26
N ALA A 527 20.01 50.83 -6.08
CA ALA A 527 20.18 50.43 -7.47
C ALA A 527 20.76 49.01 -7.61
N ARG A 528 21.70 48.61 -6.74
CA ARG A 528 22.19 47.21 -6.69
C ARG A 528 21.06 46.25 -6.33
N LYS A 529 20.21 46.59 -5.35
CA LYS A 529 19.01 45.80 -5.03
C LYS A 529 18.08 45.67 -6.24
N LEU A 530 17.77 46.76 -6.94
CA LEU A 530 16.95 46.73 -8.16
C LEU A 530 17.54 45.82 -9.25
N LEU A 531 18.87 45.82 -9.41
CA LEU A 531 19.56 44.93 -10.36
C LEU A 531 19.54 43.45 -9.95
N THR A 532 19.38 43.13 -8.65
CA THR A 532 19.13 41.73 -8.24
C THR A 532 17.75 41.24 -8.69
N ILE A 533 16.77 42.14 -8.77
CA ILE A 533 15.39 41.84 -9.19
C ILE A 533 15.28 41.78 -10.71
N LYS A 534 15.80 42.81 -11.41
CA LYS A 534 15.82 42.89 -12.88
C LYS A 534 17.26 43.03 -13.37
N PRO A 535 18.01 41.92 -13.48
CA PRO A 535 19.41 41.98 -13.91
C PRO A 535 19.54 42.57 -15.31
N GLN A 536 18.56 42.40 -16.19
CA GLN A 536 18.63 42.86 -17.59
C GLN A 536 18.39 44.38 -17.76
N ASP A 537 18.27 45.16 -16.69
CA ASP A 537 18.13 46.62 -16.80
C ASP A 537 19.49 47.30 -17.10
N ASP A 538 19.88 47.29 -18.37
CA ASP A 538 21.14 47.87 -18.85
C ASP A 538 21.23 49.38 -18.58
N THR A 539 20.09 50.06 -18.58
CA THR A 539 20.04 51.50 -18.29
C THR A 539 20.43 51.79 -16.86
N LEU A 540 19.90 51.02 -15.90
CA LEU A 540 20.28 51.13 -14.49
C LEU A 540 21.74 50.72 -14.25
N ARG A 541 22.23 49.66 -14.93
CA ARG A 541 23.66 49.27 -14.84
C ARG A 541 24.59 50.39 -15.28
N ARG A 542 24.35 51.00 -16.45
CA ARG A 542 25.18 52.10 -16.94
C ARG A 542 25.12 53.30 -15.99
N TRP A 543 23.95 53.58 -15.45
CA TRP A 543 23.78 54.63 -14.45
C TRP A 543 24.60 54.34 -13.18
N THR A 544 24.57 53.11 -12.65
CA THR A 544 25.36 52.75 -11.46
C THR A 544 26.87 52.94 -11.65
N VAL A 545 27.40 52.61 -12.83
CA VAL A 545 28.83 52.82 -13.15
C VAL A 545 29.17 54.30 -13.17
N LYS A 546 28.31 55.14 -13.75
CA LYS A 546 28.53 56.59 -13.79
C LYS A 546 28.55 57.21 -12.39
N VAL A 547 27.60 56.84 -11.54
CA VAL A 547 27.53 57.34 -10.15
C VAL A 547 28.73 56.88 -9.33
N GLN A 548 29.21 55.64 -9.52
CA GLN A 548 30.42 55.15 -8.87
C GLN A 548 31.67 55.94 -9.29
N GLN A 549 31.84 56.21 -10.58
CA GLN A 549 32.97 57.01 -11.08
C GLN A 549 32.94 58.44 -10.52
N TRP A 550 31.75 59.06 -10.49
CA TRP A 550 31.55 60.39 -9.93
C TRP A 550 31.90 60.44 -8.43
N GLN A 551 31.47 59.44 -7.66
CA GLN A 551 31.78 59.32 -6.23
C GLN A 551 33.29 59.21 -5.99
N SER A 552 34.00 58.37 -6.77
CA SER A 552 35.46 58.23 -6.65
C SER A 552 36.23 59.51 -7.00
N GLN A 553 35.71 60.33 -7.91
CA GLN A 553 36.31 61.62 -8.25
C GLN A 553 36.18 62.63 -7.09
N HIS A 554 35.01 62.69 -6.44
CA HIS A 554 34.76 63.64 -5.35
C HIS A 554 35.42 63.23 -4.03
N GLU A 555 35.53 61.93 -3.75
CA GLU A 555 36.27 61.43 -2.57
C GLU A 555 37.79 61.75 -2.69
N GLY A 556 38.35 61.71 -3.91
CA GLY A 556 39.74 62.07 -4.17
C GLY A 556 40.06 63.55 -3.92
N GLU A 557 39.17 64.46 -4.32
CA GLU A 557 39.35 65.91 -4.13
C GLU A 557 39.25 66.35 -2.66
N SER A 558 38.47 65.62 -1.84
CA SER A 558 38.34 65.90 -0.40
C SER A 558 39.57 65.52 0.42
N HIS A 559 40.40 64.59 -0.08
CA HIS A 559 41.57 64.09 0.64
C HIS A 559 42.85 64.90 0.37
N ASP A 560 42.93 65.60 -0.77
CA ASP A 560 44.09 66.43 -1.15
C ASP A 560 44.09 67.83 -0.51
N THR A 561 43.01 68.25 0.14
CA THR A 561 42.95 69.57 0.82
C THR A 561 43.51 69.57 2.25
N HIS A 562 43.94 68.42 2.79
CA HIS A 562 44.42 68.30 4.18
C HIS A 562 45.89 67.90 4.35
N LEU A 563 46.68 67.78 3.27
CA LEU A 563 48.09 67.35 3.32
C LEU A 563 49.13 68.43 2.93
N SER A 564 48.79 69.72 3.04
CA SER A 564 49.73 70.84 2.77
C SER A 564 50.27 71.56 4.02
N ALA A 565 50.24 70.94 5.20
CA ALA A 565 50.87 71.51 6.40
C ALA A 565 51.44 70.42 7.30
N GLU A 566 52.67 69.98 7.00
CA GLU A 566 53.75 69.73 7.98
C GLU A 566 54.91 69.02 7.28
N HIS A 567 55.99 69.79 7.08
CA HIS A 567 57.26 69.34 6.53
C HIS A 567 58.33 69.68 7.59
N GLU A 568 58.89 68.69 8.28
CA GLU A 568 60.20 68.73 8.98
C GLU A 568 60.68 67.27 9.12
N ALA A 569 61.55 66.76 8.25
CA ALA A 569 63.02 66.89 8.21
C ALA A 569 63.77 66.08 9.29
N VAL A 570 64.24 64.86 8.97
CA VAL A 570 65.54 64.32 9.42
C VAL A 570 66.11 63.35 8.36
N GLN A 571 67.42 63.47 8.16
CA GLN A 571 68.33 62.92 7.16
C GLN A 571 68.79 61.45 7.40
N PRO A 572 69.60 60.86 6.49
CA PRO A 572 69.69 59.41 6.23
C PRO A 572 70.92 58.72 6.82
N ALA A 573 70.92 57.39 6.87
CA ALA A 573 72.13 56.57 6.97
C ALA A 573 71.99 55.21 6.26
N THR A 574 73.15 54.66 5.94
CA THR A 574 73.50 53.69 4.91
C THR A 574 73.42 52.21 5.32
N ASN A 575 73.50 51.35 4.30
CA ASN A 575 74.11 50.01 4.27
C ASN A 575 73.37 48.81 4.90
N GLY A 576 73.41 47.68 4.16
CA GLY A 576 73.48 46.36 4.79
C GLY A 576 72.84 45.21 4.01
N GLN A 577 73.68 44.41 3.38
CA GLN A 577 73.40 43.16 2.66
C GLN A 577 72.74 42.03 3.50
N ASN A 578 72.15 41.10 2.74
CA ASN A 578 72.08 39.63 2.91
C ASN A 578 71.20 39.01 4.00
N GLY A 579 70.43 37.99 3.56
CA GLY A 579 69.89 36.96 4.46
C GLY A 579 68.82 36.07 3.84
N HIS A 580 69.23 34.97 3.19
CA HIS A 580 68.39 33.83 2.86
C HIS A 580 67.61 33.27 4.08
N ARG A 581 66.37 32.78 3.89
CA ARG A 581 65.94 31.41 4.29
C ARG A 581 64.48 31.07 3.92
N ASN A 582 64.38 30.02 3.10
CA ASN A 582 63.46 28.87 3.05
C ASN A 582 62.16 28.80 3.89
N GLY A 583 61.15 28.20 3.24
CA GLY A 583 60.07 27.38 3.82
C GLY A 583 58.67 27.99 3.64
N ALA A 584 57.62 27.31 3.20
CA ALA A 584 57.39 25.89 2.98
C ALA A 584 56.19 25.68 2.01
N ASN A 585 56.24 24.54 1.32
CA ASN A 585 55.23 24.01 0.41
C ASN A 585 53.90 23.68 1.11
N GLY A 586 52.79 24.07 0.47
CA GLY A 586 51.45 23.52 0.71
C GLY A 586 50.93 22.81 -0.55
N HIS A 587 51.12 21.49 -0.61
CA HIS A 587 50.52 20.61 -1.61
C HIS A 587 48.99 20.51 -1.40
N ARG A 588 48.19 20.61 -2.48
CA ARG A 588 46.89 19.94 -2.53
C ARG A 588 46.60 19.37 -3.92
N ASN A 589 46.36 18.07 -3.92
CA ASN A 589 46.22 17.16 -5.06
C ASN A 589 45.03 17.49 -5.97
N GLY A 590 45.31 17.63 -7.26
CA GLY A 590 44.33 17.51 -8.33
C GLY A 590 44.22 16.06 -8.79
N ASN A 591 43.16 15.37 -8.39
CA ASN A 591 42.86 14.00 -8.77
C ASN A 591 42.19 14.01 -10.16
N LYS A 592 42.91 13.61 -11.21
CA LYS A 592 42.37 13.29 -12.54
C LYS A 592 42.05 11.80 -12.57
N SER A 593 40.77 11.44 -12.62
CA SER A 593 40.34 10.07 -12.89
C SER A 593 39.83 9.93 -14.33
N ASN A 594 40.45 8.97 -15.02
CA ASN A 594 40.23 8.54 -16.40
C ASN A 594 38.78 8.15 -16.71
N GLY A 595 38.25 8.66 -17.83
CA GLY A 595 37.10 8.08 -18.51
C GLY A 595 37.56 7.08 -19.57
N HIS A 596 37.41 5.78 -19.28
CA HIS A 596 37.53 4.72 -20.28
C HIS A 596 36.27 4.70 -21.16
N ALA A 597 36.44 5.01 -22.45
CA ALA A 597 35.47 4.71 -23.49
C ALA A 597 35.64 3.25 -23.94
N VAL A 598 34.63 2.42 -23.71
CA VAL A 598 34.56 1.06 -24.28
C VAL A 598 33.61 1.08 -25.49
N HIS A 599 34.21 0.92 -26.66
CA HIS A 599 33.53 0.48 -27.87
C HIS A 599 32.98 -0.94 -27.69
N ARG A 600 31.68 -1.15 -27.96
CA ARG A 600 31.21 -2.42 -28.54
C ARG A 600 30.10 -2.17 -29.56
N ARG A 601 30.45 -2.40 -30.82
CA ARG A 601 29.55 -2.81 -31.90
C ARG A 601 28.95 -4.16 -31.54
N PHE A 602 27.67 -4.38 -31.81
CA PHE A 602 27.17 -5.63 -32.41
C PHE A 602 25.95 -5.31 -33.27
N ALA A 603 26.05 -5.74 -34.52
CA ALA A 603 24.96 -5.85 -35.48
C ALA A 603 24.05 -7.01 -35.07
N TYR A 604 22.77 -6.97 -35.49
CA TYR A 604 22.10 -8.11 -36.11
C TYR A 604 20.90 -7.60 -36.92
N GLY A 605 20.93 -7.90 -38.22
CA GLY A 605 19.73 -8.13 -39.02
C GLY A 605 19.48 -9.63 -39.09
N GLY A 606 18.21 -10.00 -39.14
CA GLY A 606 17.67 -11.37 -39.15
C GLY A 606 16.19 -11.31 -38.84
#